data_AF-A0A9P5SBE8-F1
#
_entry.id   AF-A0A9P5SBE8-F1
#
_cell.length_a   1.000
_cell.length_b   1.000
_cell.length_c   1.000
_cell.angle_alpha   90.00
_cell.angle_beta   90.00
_cell.angle_gamma   90.00
#
_symmetry.space_group_name_H-M   'P 1'
#
loop_
_entity.id
_entity.type
_entity.pdbx_description
1 polymer ?
#
loop_
_entity_poly.entity_id
_entity_poly.type
_entity_poly.pdbx_seq_one_letter_code
_entity_poly.pdbx_strand_id
1 'polypeptide(L)'
;MACTNAFSGLLSRSLARAVHSSSSIMVNPARTISAASRSFYTASNSLKKNVAPSHHISATSSRTILRSTQTLNLIKSRFQSTTTATSSSTAAKVASEVVVKPVVGYWMLTISAMTFGIVVVGGMTRLTESGLSIVEWNLIRGMKPPRSQAEWDEEFEKYKQFPEYKILNHGMTIDEFKRIFYYEWSHRMLGRAIGAAFILPGLFFAARGMLSKNIARRSLIIGGLIGFQGALGWYMVKSGLDEQLMLTPGATPRVSQYRLAAHLGAAFLIYTGAFMTGFKVLTDYSISKGTYESLRAALNNPALKRFKGAAHGIVALVFITAISGAFVAGLDAGLVYNEFPLMGGRLMPPVKELFDSHYVHKDDHPTLGLWRNMFDNQVTVQFNHRVLATTTFTAVSSLFLYSRGLPLPPHVRLGVNVLMGVACCQVGLGIATLLYMVPVSLGTAHQAGSLTLLTSALYVMHSLKKIPIVNKIPLK
;
A
#
# COMPACT_ATOMS: atom_id res chain seq x y z
N MET A 1 -31.81 -7.97 30.02
CA MET A 1 -31.47 -9.38 29.71
C MET A 1 -32.57 -9.93 28.82
N ALA A 2 -32.24 -10.21 27.55
CA ALA A 2 -33.03 -10.86 26.49
C ALA A 2 -32.81 -10.12 25.16
N CYS A 3 -31.62 -10.28 24.54
CA CYS A 3 -31.42 -10.03 23.11
C CYS A 3 -30.05 -10.53 22.59
N THR A 4 -29.61 -11.73 22.99
CA THR A 4 -28.33 -12.30 22.54
C THR A 4 -28.37 -13.75 22.06
N ASN A 5 -29.56 -14.39 21.98
CA ASN A 5 -29.67 -15.82 21.63
C ASN A 5 -30.26 -16.13 20.24
N ALA A 6 -30.39 -15.15 19.33
CA ALA A 6 -30.96 -15.39 18.01
C ALA A 6 -29.93 -15.60 16.87
N PHE A 7 -28.64 -15.36 17.11
CA PHE A 7 -27.61 -15.41 16.05
C PHE A 7 -26.80 -16.72 15.99
N SER A 8 -26.95 -17.62 16.96
CA SER A 8 -26.21 -18.90 17.03
C SER A 8 -26.98 -20.10 16.42
N GLY A 9 -28.29 -19.97 16.18
CA GLY A 9 -29.14 -21.09 15.74
C GLY A 9 -29.20 -21.36 14.23
N LEU A 10 -28.86 -20.36 13.40
CA LEU A 10 -29.03 -20.44 11.94
C LEU A 10 -27.78 -20.93 11.18
N LEU A 11 -26.58 -20.84 11.77
CA LEU A 11 -25.34 -21.34 11.16
C LEU A 11 -25.09 -22.84 11.43
N SER A 12 -25.71 -23.43 12.45
CA SER A 12 -25.53 -24.86 12.77
C SER A 12 -26.39 -25.79 11.91
N ARG A 13 -27.55 -25.32 11.40
CA ARG A 13 -28.49 -26.14 10.63
C ARG A 13 -28.17 -26.25 9.14
N SER A 14 -27.33 -25.38 8.59
CA SER A 14 -26.93 -25.43 7.17
C SER A 14 -25.67 -26.29 6.91
N LEU A 15 -24.91 -26.64 7.96
CA LEU A 15 -23.71 -27.49 7.87
C LEU A 15 -24.00 -28.98 8.09
N ALA A 16 -25.16 -29.34 8.66
CA ALA A 16 -25.54 -30.74 8.91
C ALA A 16 -26.25 -31.42 7.73
N ARG A 17 -26.59 -30.69 6.65
CA ARG A 17 -27.26 -31.25 5.45
C ARG A 17 -26.36 -31.53 4.25
N ALA A 18 -25.06 -31.23 4.35
CA ALA A 18 -24.09 -31.46 3.27
C ALA A 18 -23.20 -32.71 3.49
N VAL A 19 -23.50 -33.55 4.49
CA VAL A 19 -22.68 -34.74 4.86
C VAL A 19 -23.36 -36.08 4.51
N HIS A 20 -24.52 -36.06 3.84
CA HIS A 20 -25.16 -37.27 3.32
C HIS A 20 -25.40 -37.17 1.81
N SER A 21 -24.31 -37.26 1.05
CA SER A 21 -24.30 -37.78 -0.32
C SER A 21 -22.85 -38.00 -0.73
N SER A 22 -22.59 -39.10 -1.43
CA SER A 22 -21.30 -39.44 -2.08
C SER A 22 -20.31 -40.23 -1.21
N SER A 23 -20.73 -41.44 -0.86
CA SER A 23 -19.82 -42.58 -0.69
C SER A 23 -19.64 -43.24 -2.06
N SER A 24 -18.41 -43.31 -2.58
CA SER A 24 -17.85 -44.41 -3.40
C SER A 24 -16.59 -43.95 -4.16
N ILE A 25 -15.60 -44.86 -4.24
CA ILE A 25 -14.32 -44.79 -4.98
C ILE A 25 -13.15 -44.21 -4.16
N MET A 26 -12.57 -45.09 -3.32
CA MET A 26 -11.20 -44.96 -2.80
C MET A 26 -10.19 -45.41 -3.86
N VAL A 27 -9.24 -44.54 -4.23
CA VAL A 27 -7.96 -44.94 -4.83
C VAL A 27 -6.83 -44.11 -4.20
N ASN A 28 -5.78 -44.81 -3.78
CA ASN A 28 -4.66 -44.40 -2.94
C ASN A 28 -3.52 -43.79 -3.80
N PRO A 29 -3.04 -42.54 -3.59
CA PRO A 29 -1.96 -41.98 -4.39
C PRO A 29 -0.64 -41.98 -3.59
N ALA A 30 -0.02 -43.15 -3.47
CA ALA A 30 1.38 -43.29 -3.05
C ALA A 30 2.13 -44.16 -4.09
N ARG A 31 2.18 -43.69 -5.33
CA ARG A 31 3.11 -44.10 -6.40
C ARG A 31 2.80 -43.26 -7.64
N THR A 32 3.84 -42.93 -8.42
CA THR A 32 3.82 -42.08 -9.64
C THR A 32 3.63 -40.59 -9.30
N ILE A 33 4.62 -39.70 -9.34
CA ILE A 33 5.57 -39.45 -10.43
C ILE A 33 6.96 -39.13 -9.85
N SER A 34 7.85 -40.10 -10.00
CA SER A 34 9.30 -39.94 -10.08
C SER A 34 9.64 -39.71 -11.55
N ALA A 35 9.57 -38.47 -12.02
CA ALA A 35 10.13 -38.02 -13.30
C ALA A 35 9.95 -36.50 -13.42
N ALA A 36 10.97 -35.72 -13.05
CA ALA A 36 11.21 -34.32 -13.45
C ALA A 36 12.29 -33.61 -12.60
N SER A 37 12.96 -34.29 -11.67
CA SER A 37 14.06 -33.73 -10.88
C SER A 37 15.37 -34.46 -11.16
N ARG A 38 15.89 -34.32 -12.39
CA ARG A 38 17.27 -34.71 -12.75
C ARG A 38 17.62 -34.22 -14.17
N SER A 39 17.87 -32.92 -14.30
CA SER A 39 18.73 -32.36 -15.34
C SER A 39 19.20 -30.98 -14.88
N PHE A 40 20.44 -30.62 -15.20
CA PHE A 40 21.18 -29.42 -14.77
C PHE A 40 21.96 -29.48 -13.46
N TYR A 41 22.69 -30.57 -13.23
CA TYR A 41 24.06 -30.48 -12.70
C TYR A 41 24.91 -31.51 -13.47
N THR A 42 26.17 -31.16 -13.74
CA THR A 42 27.23 -31.91 -14.44
C THR A 42 27.25 -31.89 -15.97
N ALA A 43 27.86 -30.84 -16.52
CA ALA A 43 28.67 -30.92 -17.75
C ALA A 43 29.80 -29.87 -17.66
N SER A 44 30.73 -30.09 -16.72
CA SER A 44 32.06 -29.48 -16.74
C SER A 44 33.05 -30.61 -16.96
N ASN A 45 34.03 -30.36 -17.83
CA ASN A 45 35.22 -31.16 -18.10
C ASN A 45 35.11 -32.17 -19.24
N SER A 46 35.22 -31.66 -20.46
CA SER A 46 36.04 -32.30 -21.48
C SER A 46 36.58 -31.21 -22.41
N LEU A 47 37.88 -30.91 -22.28
CA LEU A 47 38.79 -30.41 -23.33
C LEU A 47 40.11 -29.98 -22.66
N LYS A 48 40.99 -30.96 -22.47
CA LYS A 48 42.45 -30.73 -22.43
C LYS A 48 43.12 -31.91 -23.11
N LYS A 49 43.79 -31.66 -24.23
CA LYS A 49 45.02 -32.34 -24.63
C LYS A 49 45.81 -31.44 -25.57
N ASN A 50 47.13 -31.65 -25.53
CA ASN A 50 48.24 -31.03 -26.26
C ASN A 50 48.91 -29.90 -25.47
N VAL A 51 50.20 -29.91 -25.13
CA VAL A 51 51.36 -30.79 -25.40
C VAL A 51 52.39 -30.50 -24.28
N ALA A 52 53.20 -31.48 -23.90
CA ALA A 52 54.30 -31.40 -22.91
C ALA A 52 55.65 -31.13 -23.63
N PRO A 53 56.86 -31.34 -23.03
CA PRO A 53 57.33 -31.25 -21.64
C PRO A 53 58.68 -30.49 -21.52
N SER A 54 59.19 -30.28 -20.30
CA SER A 54 60.60 -30.55 -19.89
C SER A 54 60.87 -30.07 -18.46
N HIS A 55 61.20 -31.00 -17.54
CA HIS A 55 62.50 -31.14 -16.84
C HIS A 55 62.80 -30.01 -15.82
N HIS A 56 63.32 -30.18 -14.60
CA HIS A 56 63.80 -31.30 -13.77
C HIS A 56 64.18 -30.66 -12.40
N ILE A 57 64.35 -31.49 -11.38
CA ILE A 57 65.23 -31.33 -10.19
C ILE A 57 64.65 -30.74 -8.89
N SER A 58 65.01 -31.48 -7.86
CA SER A 58 64.64 -31.47 -6.45
C SER A 58 65.37 -30.43 -5.59
N ALA A 59 64.74 -30.13 -4.46
CA ALA A 59 65.29 -29.92 -3.10
C ALA A 59 66.66 -29.23 -2.93
N THR A 60 66.69 -28.11 -2.20
CA THR A 60 67.74 -27.88 -1.19
C THR A 60 67.34 -26.85 -0.15
N SER A 61 68.01 -26.99 0.99
CA SER A 61 67.76 -26.41 2.30
C SER A 61 68.44 -25.05 2.50
N SER A 62 67.91 -24.31 3.48
CA SER A 62 68.62 -23.44 4.43
C SER A 62 68.86 -21.96 4.15
N ARG A 63 68.34 -21.19 5.12
CA ARG A 63 68.87 -19.97 5.77
C ARG A 63 68.90 -18.68 4.97
N THR A 64 68.06 -17.73 5.39
CA THR A 64 68.44 -16.33 5.66
C THR A 64 67.41 -15.65 6.59
N ILE A 65 67.83 -15.45 7.86
CA ILE A 65 67.70 -14.24 8.70
C ILE A 65 66.25 -13.69 8.95
N LEU A 66 65.57 -13.98 10.07
CA LEU A 66 65.71 -13.38 11.43
C LEU A 66 65.83 -11.84 11.45
N ARG A 67 64.69 -11.13 11.46
CA ARG A 67 64.44 -9.88 12.23
C ARG A 67 63.04 -9.34 11.92
N SER A 68 62.09 -9.46 12.87
CA SER A 68 60.98 -8.51 13.10
C SER A 68 59.84 -9.14 13.94
N THR A 69 60.12 -9.61 15.15
CA THR A 69 59.06 -10.07 16.08
C THR A 69 59.18 -9.54 17.52
N GLN A 70 60.05 -8.56 17.77
CA GLN A 70 60.19 -7.96 19.11
C GLN A 70 59.50 -6.60 19.31
N THR A 71 58.96 -5.98 18.26
CA THR A 71 58.28 -4.66 18.35
C THR A 71 56.76 -4.74 18.55
N LEU A 72 56.13 -5.91 18.41
CA LEU A 72 54.66 -6.05 18.51
C LEU A 72 54.14 -6.43 19.91
N ASN A 73 55.00 -6.90 20.82
CA ASN A 73 54.57 -7.31 22.16
C ASN A 73 54.67 -6.20 23.22
N LEU A 74 55.37 -5.10 22.95
CA LEU A 74 55.51 -3.96 23.87
C LEU A 74 54.35 -2.94 23.80
N ILE A 75 53.51 -2.98 22.75
CA ILE A 75 52.33 -2.12 22.62
C ILE A 75 51.09 -2.74 23.29
N LYS A 76 51.09 -4.08 23.46
CA LYS A 76 49.93 -4.82 24.00
C LYS A 76 49.84 -4.80 25.53
N SER A 77 50.96 -4.61 26.25
CA SER A 77 50.97 -4.60 27.73
C SER A 77 50.82 -3.19 28.34
N ARG A 78 50.88 -2.11 27.53
CA ARG A 78 50.71 -0.72 28.02
C ARG A 78 49.28 -0.19 27.92
N PHE A 79 48.36 -0.95 27.32
CA PHE A 79 46.93 -0.61 27.22
C PHE A 79 46.04 -1.39 28.21
N GLN A 80 46.62 -2.23 29.07
CA GLN A 80 45.88 -3.04 30.05
C GLN A 80 46.03 -2.58 31.51
N SER A 81 46.63 -1.41 31.76
CA SER A 81 46.97 -0.95 33.12
C SER A 81 46.40 0.43 33.47
N THR A 82 45.29 0.85 32.86
CA THR A 82 44.61 2.11 33.24
C THR A 82 43.08 2.00 33.10
N THR A 83 42.49 0.95 33.66
CA THR A 83 41.03 0.84 33.82
C THR A 83 40.68 0.06 35.09
N THR A 84 41.22 0.52 36.23
CA THR A 84 40.81 0.06 37.55
C THR A 84 40.70 1.27 38.48
N ALA A 85 39.67 2.10 38.27
CA ALA A 85 39.10 3.02 39.28
C ALA A 85 37.95 3.86 38.70
N THR A 86 36.81 3.25 38.33
CA THR A 86 35.50 3.94 38.37
C THR A 86 34.35 2.93 38.39
N SER A 87 34.30 2.09 39.41
CA SER A 87 33.12 1.29 39.73
C SER A 87 32.23 2.06 40.71
N SER A 88 31.55 3.10 40.24
CA SER A 88 30.43 3.69 40.96
C SER A 88 29.50 4.49 40.02
N SER A 89 28.26 4.01 39.92
CA SER A 89 27.05 4.78 39.59
C SER A 89 26.64 5.08 38.13
N THR A 90 27.07 4.33 37.11
CA THR A 90 26.30 4.33 35.84
C THR A 90 25.15 3.33 35.91
N ALA A 91 24.23 3.55 36.87
CA ALA A 91 22.88 3.05 36.72
C ALA A 91 22.37 3.60 35.39
N ALA A 92 22.27 2.73 34.39
CA ALA A 92 21.74 3.06 33.08
C ALA A 92 20.45 3.84 33.31
N LYS A 93 20.43 5.11 32.93
CA LYS A 93 19.23 5.95 32.95
C LYS A 93 18.29 5.31 31.94
N VAL A 94 17.49 4.33 32.40
CA VAL A 94 16.43 3.70 31.65
C VAL A 94 15.47 4.84 31.35
N ALA A 95 15.60 5.43 30.17
CA ALA A 95 14.72 6.50 29.73
C ALA A 95 13.31 5.91 29.71
N SER A 96 12.51 6.26 30.72
CA SER A 96 11.11 5.86 30.80
C SER A 96 10.42 6.42 29.56
N GLU A 97 10.07 5.55 28.62
CA GLU A 97 9.41 5.97 27.39
C GLU A 97 8.01 6.46 27.75
N VAL A 98 7.83 7.77 27.62
CA VAL A 98 6.59 8.51 27.81
C VAL A 98 5.41 7.82 27.09
N VAL A 99 4.49 7.22 27.86
CA VAL A 99 3.31 6.54 27.30
C VAL A 99 2.21 7.55 27.00
N VAL A 100 1.85 7.65 25.72
CA VAL A 100 0.79 8.55 25.24
C VAL A 100 -0.59 7.94 25.54
N LYS A 101 -1.56 8.78 25.94
CA LYS A 101 -2.93 8.35 26.27
C LYS A 101 -3.67 7.83 25.02
N PRO A 102 -4.58 6.84 25.14
CA PRO A 102 -5.28 6.22 24.01
C PRO A 102 -6.09 7.19 23.14
N VAL A 103 -6.56 8.30 23.70
CA VAL A 103 -7.32 9.33 22.98
C VAL A 103 -6.58 9.88 21.75
N VAL A 104 -5.25 10.02 21.84
CA VAL A 104 -4.41 10.45 20.70
C VAL A 104 -4.36 9.36 19.63
N GLY A 105 -4.39 8.09 20.06
CA GLY A 105 -4.48 6.94 19.17
C GLY A 105 -5.80 6.90 18.41
N TYR A 106 -6.93 7.08 19.10
CA TYR A 106 -8.24 7.15 18.47
C TYR A 106 -8.38 8.35 17.53
N TRP A 107 -7.83 9.51 17.87
CA TRP A 107 -7.77 10.65 16.95
C TRP A 107 -7.09 10.28 15.62
N MET A 108 -5.92 9.64 15.67
CA MET A 108 -5.23 9.18 14.45
C MET A 108 -6.03 8.13 13.67
N LEU A 109 -6.73 7.22 14.36
CA LEU A 109 -7.60 6.25 13.70
C LEU A 109 -8.83 6.90 13.06
N THR A 110 -9.39 7.95 13.66
CA THR A 110 -10.45 8.76 13.05
C THR A 110 -9.96 9.40 11.76
N ILE A 111 -8.75 9.97 11.74
CA ILE A 111 -8.16 10.55 10.52
C ILE A 111 -7.96 9.48 9.45
N SER A 112 -7.48 8.29 9.82
CA SER A 112 -7.37 7.16 8.91
C SER A 112 -8.74 6.74 8.35
N ALA A 113 -9.77 6.65 9.17
CA ALA A 113 -11.13 6.29 8.75
C ALA A 113 -11.75 7.36 7.82
N MET A 114 -11.58 8.64 8.13
CA MET A 114 -12.04 9.71 7.24
C MET A 114 -11.26 9.72 5.92
N THR A 115 -9.95 9.43 5.96
CA THR A 115 -9.12 9.27 4.74
C THR A 115 -9.60 8.08 3.90
N PHE A 116 -10.03 6.99 4.53
CA PHE A 116 -10.67 5.89 3.81
C PHE A 116 -11.94 6.37 3.12
N GLY A 117 -12.83 7.07 3.83
CA GLY A 117 -14.06 7.61 3.28
C GLY A 117 -13.83 8.53 2.08
N ILE A 118 -12.87 9.46 2.17
CA ILE A 118 -12.59 10.40 1.06
C ILE A 118 -11.97 9.70 -0.16
N VAL A 119 -11.18 8.65 0.05
CA VAL A 119 -10.69 7.81 -1.06
C VAL A 119 -11.86 7.17 -1.79
N VAL A 120 -12.87 6.65 -1.09
CA VAL A 120 -14.07 6.07 -1.73
C VAL A 120 -14.85 7.14 -2.50
N VAL A 121 -15.13 8.29 -1.88
CA VAL A 121 -15.85 9.40 -2.54
C VAL A 121 -15.05 9.97 -3.73
N GLY A 122 -13.73 10.03 -3.63
CA GLY A 122 -12.84 10.44 -4.72
C GLY A 122 -12.84 9.45 -5.88
N GLY A 123 -12.90 8.15 -5.58
CA GLY A 123 -13.08 7.10 -6.58
C GLY A 123 -14.37 7.28 -7.36
N MET A 124 -15.49 7.53 -6.68
CA MET A 124 -16.77 7.86 -7.33
C MET A 124 -16.64 9.10 -8.20
N THR A 125 -16.10 10.20 -7.65
CA THR A 125 -15.92 11.48 -8.36
C THR A 125 -15.09 11.31 -9.64
N ARG A 126 -14.07 10.44 -9.63
CA ARG A 126 -13.29 10.12 -10.84
C ARG A 126 -14.09 9.27 -11.83
N LEU A 127 -14.73 8.21 -11.37
CA LEU A 127 -15.45 7.26 -12.23
C LEU A 127 -16.74 7.84 -12.83
N THR A 128 -17.30 8.88 -12.22
CA THR A 128 -18.43 9.66 -12.76
C THR A 128 -17.99 10.94 -13.48
N GLU A 129 -16.68 11.09 -13.74
CA GLU A 129 -16.08 12.25 -14.43
C GLU A 129 -16.53 13.59 -13.86
N SER A 130 -16.65 13.66 -12.54
CA SER A 130 -17.22 14.81 -11.84
C SER A 130 -16.16 15.77 -11.31
N GLY A 131 -14.87 15.44 -11.48
CA GLY A 131 -13.76 16.14 -10.82
C GLY A 131 -13.49 17.57 -11.28
N LEU A 132 -14.18 18.06 -12.32
CA LEU A 132 -14.03 19.40 -12.89
C LEU A 132 -15.36 20.17 -12.97
N SER A 133 -16.40 19.69 -12.27
CA SER A 133 -17.73 20.30 -12.23
C SER A 133 -17.80 21.63 -11.46
N ILE A 134 -16.90 21.86 -10.49
CA ILE A 134 -16.82 23.06 -9.67
C ILE A 134 -15.54 23.83 -10.01
N VAL A 135 -15.72 24.84 -10.85
CA VAL A 135 -14.64 25.60 -11.49
C VAL A 135 -13.98 26.60 -10.55
N GLU A 136 -14.70 27.06 -9.53
CA GLU A 136 -14.18 28.01 -8.55
C GLU A 136 -13.51 27.31 -7.36
N TRP A 137 -12.35 27.85 -6.94
CA TRP A 137 -11.69 27.43 -5.71
C TRP A 137 -11.88 28.47 -4.61
N ASN A 138 -12.99 28.35 -3.87
CA ASN A 138 -13.30 29.20 -2.73
C ASN A 138 -13.14 28.44 -1.41
N LEU A 139 -12.29 28.95 -0.50
CA LEU A 139 -12.03 28.27 0.79
C LEU A 139 -13.28 28.16 1.67
N ILE A 140 -14.07 29.24 1.75
CA ILE A 140 -15.25 29.36 2.63
C ILE A 140 -16.56 29.45 1.83
N ARG A 141 -16.63 30.31 0.80
CA ARG A 141 -17.89 30.54 0.04
C ARG A 141 -18.41 29.27 -0.63
N GLY A 142 -17.52 28.45 -1.18
CA GLY A 142 -17.86 27.17 -1.82
C GLY A 142 -18.29 26.04 -0.88
N MET A 143 -18.46 26.30 0.43
CA MET A 143 -18.98 25.30 1.37
C MET A 143 -20.49 25.11 1.25
N LYS A 144 -21.22 26.13 0.79
CA LYS A 144 -22.67 26.03 0.60
C LYS A 144 -22.95 25.66 -0.87
N PRO A 145 -23.63 24.52 -1.15
CA PRO A 145 -24.06 24.23 -2.51
C PRO A 145 -25.24 25.15 -2.89
N PRO A 146 -25.50 25.35 -4.19
CA PRO A 146 -26.67 26.09 -4.67
C PRO A 146 -27.98 25.54 -4.09
N ARG A 147 -28.90 26.44 -3.72
CA ARG A 147 -30.19 26.10 -3.08
C ARG A 147 -31.40 26.61 -3.85
N SER A 148 -31.23 27.62 -4.69
CA SER A 148 -32.29 28.14 -5.56
C SER A 148 -32.05 27.74 -7.01
N GLN A 149 -33.10 27.77 -7.84
CA GLN A 149 -32.97 27.50 -9.27
C GLN A 149 -32.01 28.48 -9.95
N ALA A 150 -32.11 29.78 -9.62
CA ALA A 150 -31.22 30.80 -10.16
C ALA A 150 -29.74 30.56 -9.84
N GLU A 151 -29.42 30.12 -8.61
CA GLU A 151 -28.04 29.77 -8.25
C GLU A 151 -27.54 28.53 -9.02
N TRP A 152 -28.41 27.55 -9.27
CA TRP A 152 -28.07 26.39 -10.08
C TRP A 152 -27.83 26.76 -11.55
N ASP A 153 -28.66 27.65 -12.09
CA ASP A 153 -28.51 28.14 -13.46
C ASP A 153 -27.17 28.89 -13.61
N GLU A 154 -26.81 29.75 -12.63
CA GLU A 154 -25.53 30.46 -12.64
C GLU A 154 -24.32 29.51 -12.64
N GLU A 155 -24.28 28.52 -11.74
CA GLU A 155 -23.18 27.56 -11.70
C GLU A 155 -23.12 26.69 -12.95
N PHE A 156 -24.28 26.34 -13.52
CA PHE A 156 -24.33 25.56 -14.76
C PHE A 156 -23.85 26.39 -15.96
N GLU A 157 -24.21 27.67 -16.05
CA GLU A 157 -23.69 28.58 -17.09
C GLU A 157 -22.17 28.76 -17.00
N LYS A 158 -21.61 28.80 -15.78
CA LYS A 158 -20.15 28.76 -15.60
C LYS A 158 -19.58 27.47 -16.15
N TYR A 159 -20.13 26.32 -15.78
CA TYR A 159 -19.66 25.01 -16.24
C TYR A 159 -19.65 24.88 -17.78
N LYS A 160 -20.66 25.41 -18.46
CA LYS A 160 -20.75 25.42 -19.94
C LYS A 160 -19.59 26.11 -20.64
N GLN A 161 -18.87 27.00 -19.96
CA GLN A 161 -17.72 27.70 -20.54
C GLN A 161 -16.47 26.82 -20.65
N PHE A 162 -16.39 25.72 -19.92
CA PHE A 162 -15.16 24.93 -19.78
C PHE A 162 -15.07 23.77 -20.78
N PRO A 163 -13.84 23.27 -21.05
CA PRO A 163 -13.58 22.20 -22.01
C PRO A 163 -14.39 20.92 -21.75
N GLU A 164 -14.60 20.54 -20.48
CA GLU A 164 -15.31 19.30 -20.12
C GLU A 164 -16.76 19.31 -20.64
N TYR A 165 -17.50 20.41 -20.47
CA TYR A 165 -18.84 20.55 -21.04
C TYR A 165 -18.81 20.58 -22.57
N LYS A 166 -17.88 21.34 -23.16
CA LYS A 166 -17.81 21.54 -24.62
C LYS A 166 -17.43 20.28 -25.40
N ILE A 167 -16.58 19.41 -24.81
CA ILE A 167 -16.03 18.24 -25.49
C ILE A 167 -16.73 16.94 -25.06
N LEU A 168 -16.95 16.73 -23.75
CA LEU A 168 -17.43 15.44 -23.22
C LEU A 168 -18.93 15.49 -22.89
N ASN A 169 -19.39 16.55 -22.23
CA ASN A 169 -20.74 16.65 -21.68
C ASN A 169 -21.66 17.57 -22.49
N HIS A 170 -21.46 17.64 -23.81
CA HIS A 170 -22.21 18.56 -24.66
C HIS A 170 -23.71 18.20 -24.68
N GLY A 171 -24.55 19.17 -24.32
CA GLY A 171 -26.01 18.98 -24.26
C GLY A 171 -26.50 18.36 -22.96
N MET A 172 -25.64 18.23 -21.93
CA MET A 172 -26.02 17.80 -20.59
C MET A 172 -27.15 18.66 -20.02
N THR A 173 -28.08 18.02 -19.31
CA THR A 173 -29.17 18.70 -18.60
C THR A 173 -28.72 19.23 -17.24
N ILE A 174 -29.44 20.21 -16.68
CA ILE A 174 -29.14 20.74 -15.35
C ILE A 174 -29.23 19.68 -14.24
N ASP A 175 -30.11 18.68 -14.39
CA ASP A 175 -30.26 17.62 -13.40
C ASP A 175 -29.11 16.61 -13.44
N GLU A 176 -28.51 16.38 -14.61
CA GLU A 176 -27.26 15.64 -14.74
C GLU A 176 -26.08 16.42 -14.15
N PHE A 177 -26.02 17.74 -14.42
CA PHE A 177 -25.02 18.63 -13.82
C PHE A 177 -25.06 18.61 -12.28
N LYS A 178 -26.26 18.68 -11.67
CA LYS A 178 -26.42 18.58 -10.21
C LYS A 178 -25.78 17.31 -9.65
N ARG A 179 -25.88 16.16 -10.35
CA ARG A 179 -25.30 14.89 -9.89
C ARG A 179 -23.78 14.97 -9.83
N ILE A 180 -23.12 15.41 -10.90
CA ILE A 180 -21.66 15.54 -10.92
C ILE A 180 -21.18 16.60 -9.91
N PHE A 181 -21.90 17.71 -9.80
CA PHE A 181 -21.62 18.76 -8.81
C PHE A 181 -21.62 18.21 -7.38
N TYR A 182 -22.62 17.41 -7.00
CA TYR A 182 -22.71 16.88 -5.65
C TYR A 182 -21.59 15.88 -5.32
N TYR A 183 -21.09 15.11 -6.28
CA TYR A 183 -19.92 14.24 -6.05
C TYR A 183 -18.68 15.07 -5.74
N GLU A 184 -18.37 16.06 -6.57
CA GLU A 184 -17.20 16.92 -6.33
C GLU A 184 -17.35 17.75 -5.05
N TRP A 185 -18.52 18.36 -4.83
CA TRP A 185 -18.80 19.13 -3.62
C TRP A 185 -18.60 18.26 -2.37
N SER A 186 -19.14 17.04 -2.36
CA SER A 186 -19.00 16.11 -1.22
C SER A 186 -17.54 15.74 -0.98
N HIS A 187 -16.78 15.46 -2.05
CA HIS A 187 -15.35 15.17 -1.95
C HIS A 187 -14.58 16.36 -1.34
N ARG A 188 -14.84 17.57 -1.85
CA ARG A 188 -14.25 18.84 -1.37
C ARG A 188 -14.62 19.14 0.08
N MET A 189 -15.86 18.89 0.49
CA MET A 189 -16.31 19.10 1.88
C MET A 189 -15.64 18.12 2.83
N LEU A 190 -15.53 16.86 2.43
CA LEU A 190 -14.87 15.85 3.23
C LEU A 190 -13.37 16.16 3.41
N GLY A 191 -12.71 16.71 2.38
CA GLY A 191 -11.32 17.18 2.49
C GLY A 191 -11.15 18.28 3.55
N ARG A 192 -12.05 19.27 3.57
CA ARG A 192 -12.08 20.31 4.62
C ARG A 192 -12.34 19.73 6.01
N ALA A 193 -13.29 18.81 6.11
CA ALA A 193 -13.61 18.14 7.37
C ALA A 193 -12.43 17.36 7.93
N ILE A 194 -11.67 16.64 7.09
CA ILE A 194 -10.41 15.96 7.49
C ILE A 194 -9.39 16.96 8.01
N GLY A 195 -9.19 18.07 7.29
CA GLY A 195 -8.28 19.14 7.71
C GLY A 195 -8.63 19.68 9.10
N ALA A 196 -9.91 20.00 9.35
CA ALA A 196 -10.38 20.45 10.66
C ALA A 196 -10.26 19.38 11.75
N ALA A 197 -10.65 18.14 11.46
CA ALA A 197 -10.55 17.01 12.38
C ALA A 197 -9.10 16.66 12.73
N PHE A 198 -8.14 17.00 11.86
CA PHE A 198 -6.72 16.87 12.15
C PHE A 198 -6.21 18.05 12.98
N ILE A 199 -6.41 19.28 12.50
CA ILE A 199 -5.78 20.48 13.06
C ILE A 199 -6.34 20.79 14.45
N LEU A 200 -7.66 20.79 14.64
CA LEU A 200 -8.27 21.25 15.90
C LEU A 200 -7.87 20.36 17.10
N PRO A 201 -8.01 19.01 17.04
CA PRO A 201 -7.54 18.15 18.13
C PRO A 201 -6.01 18.15 18.24
N GLY A 202 -5.30 18.25 17.12
CA GLY A 202 -3.83 18.30 17.10
C GLY A 202 -3.26 19.49 17.87
N LEU A 203 -3.82 20.70 17.64
CA LEU A 203 -3.45 21.90 18.38
C LEU A 203 -3.79 21.77 19.87
N PHE A 204 -4.97 21.24 20.19
CA PHE A 204 -5.37 20.98 21.57
C PHE A 204 -4.40 20.02 22.29
N PHE A 205 -4.05 18.89 21.67
CA PHE A 205 -3.12 17.92 22.26
C PHE A 205 -1.71 18.48 22.40
N ALA A 206 -1.25 19.29 21.44
CA ALA A 206 0.04 19.97 21.53
C ALA A 206 0.06 20.98 22.68
N ALA A 207 -0.95 21.85 22.79
CA ALA A 207 -1.06 22.84 23.87
C ALA A 207 -1.17 22.20 25.26
N ARG A 208 -1.78 21.01 25.36
CA ARG A 208 -1.89 20.23 26.60
C ARG A 208 -0.67 19.35 26.89
N GLY A 209 0.38 19.37 26.06
CA GLY A 209 1.56 18.52 26.25
C GLY A 209 1.27 17.01 26.15
N MET A 210 0.18 16.62 25.49
CA MET A 210 -0.28 15.23 25.40
C MET A 210 0.47 14.41 24.33
N LEU A 211 1.32 15.05 23.53
CA LEU A 211 2.08 14.42 22.46
C LEU A 211 3.53 14.17 22.88
N SER A 212 3.99 12.92 22.79
CA SER A 212 5.43 12.65 22.90
C SER A 212 6.17 13.19 21.67
N LYS A 213 7.47 13.48 21.78
CA LYS A 213 8.28 14.02 20.66
C LYS A 213 8.17 13.20 19.37
N ASN A 214 8.11 11.86 19.50
CA ASN A 214 7.96 10.97 18.35
C ASN A 214 6.58 11.10 17.68
N ILE A 215 5.52 11.12 18.49
CA ILE A 215 4.14 11.27 17.99
C ILE A 215 3.92 12.66 17.42
N ALA A 216 4.45 13.72 18.04
CA ALA A 216 4.41 15.08 17.51
C ALA A 216 5.08 15.15 16.13
N ARG A 217 6.30 14.61 15.97
CA ARG A 217 6.99 14.57 14.67
C ARG A 217 6.20 13.81 13.60
N ARG A 218 5.63 12.64 13.94
CA ARG A 218 4.76 11.88 13.02
C ARG A 218 3.53 12.69 12.63
N SER A 219 2.90 13.35 13.59
CA SER A 219 1.73 14.21 13.36
C SER A 219 2.08 15.37 12.44
N LEU A 220 3.24 16.01 12.61
CA LEU A 220 3.69 17.08 11.71
C LEU A 220 3.90 16.59 10.28
N ILE A 221 4.50 15.41 10.08
CA ILE A 221 4.65 14.80 8.75
C ILE A 221 3.27 14.52 8.12
N ILE A 222 2.36 13.92 8.88
CA ILE A 222 0.99 13.63 8.40
C ILE A 222 0.25 14.94 8.06
N GLY A 223 0.35 15.96 8.92
CA GLY A 223 -0.25 17.28 8.68
C GLY A 223 0.32 17.96 7.43
N GLY A 224 1.65 17.86 7.23
CA GLY A 224 2.30 18.31 5.99
C GLY A 224 1.79 17.58 4.75
N LEU A 225 1.59 16.27 4.84
CA LEU A 225 1.00 15.48 3.75
C LEU A 225 -0.47 15.86 3.49
N ILE A 226 -1.27 16.13 4.53
CA ILE A 226 -2.66 16.62 4.37
C ILE A 226 -2.67 17.99 3.68
N GLY A 227 -1.79 18.91 4.05
CA GLY A 227 -1.63 20.19 3.36
C GLY A 227 -1.22 20.00 1.89
N PHE A 228 -0.26 19.11 1.65
CA PHE A 228 0.18 18.75 0.30
C PHE A 228 -0.93 18.10 -0.53
N GLN A 229 -1.81 17.28 0.08
CA GLN A 229 -3.00 16.74 -0.59
C GLN A 229 -3.94 17.84 -1.07
N GLY A 230 -4.20 18.85 -0.24
CA GLY A 230 -5.01 20.01 -0.63
C GLY A 230 -4.38 20.77 -1.82
N ALA A 231 -3.06 20.97 -1.78
CA ALA A 231 -2.32 21.62 -2.86
C ALA A 231 -2.34 20.80 -4.17
N LEU A 232 -2.14 19.47 -4.09
CA LEU A 232 -2.26 18.58 -5.25
C LEU A 232 -3.68 18.56 -5.82
N GLY A 233 -4.71 18.51 -4.96
CA GLY A 233 -6.12 18.54 -5.39
C GLY A 233 -6.46 19.84 -6.13
N TRP A 234 -6.00 20.99 -5.62
CA TRP A 234 -6.11 22.27 -6.34
C TRP A 234 -5.41 22.22 -7.70
N TYR A 235 -4.19 21.70 -7.75
CA TYR A 235 -3.43 21.58 -8.99
C TYR A 235 -4.12 20.67 -10.02
N MET A 236 -4.70 19.55 -9.58
CA MET A 236 -5.50 18.65 -10.44
C MET A 236 -6.67 19.37 -11.10
N VAL A 237 -7.45 20.15 -10.34
CA VAL A 237 -8.58 20.92 -10.88
C VAL A 237 -8.10 22.01 -11.83
N LYS A 238 -7.15 22.85 -11.39
CA LYS A 238 -6.62 23.95 -12.22
C LYS A 238 -6.15 23.45 -13.58
N SER A 239 -5.45 22.33 -13.59
CA SER A 239 -4.86 21.78 -14.82
C SER A 239 -5.82 20.97 -15.68
N GLY A 240 -7.01 20.59 -15.17
CA GLY A 240 -8.09 20.01 -15.97
C GLY A 240 -8.99 21.06 -16.63
N LEU A 241 -8.98 22.29 -16.10
CA LEU A 241 -9.75 23.43 -16.63
C LEU A 241 -8.98 24.23 -17.70
N ASP A 242 -7.80 23.78 -18.12
CA ASP A 242 -6.94 24.51 -19.06
C ASP A 242 -7.55 24.52 -20.47
N GLU A 243 -7.81 25.71 -21.00
CA GLU A 243 -8.41 25.90 -22.33
C GLU A 243 -7.51 25.39 -23.46
N GLN A 244 -6.19 25.25 -23.24
CA GLN A 244 -5.26 24.65 -24.21
C GLN A 244 -5.66 23.21 -24.59
N LEU A 245 -6.43 22.53 -23.74
CA LEU A 245 -6.96 21.20 -24.02
C LEU A 245 -7.96 21.20 -25.20
N MET A 246 -8.62 22.33 -25.47
CA MET A 246 -9.50 22.47 -26.64
C MET A 246 -8.71 22.68 -27.95
N LEU A 247 -7.46 23.13 -27.86
CA LEU A 247 -6.60 23.44 -29.01
C LEU A 247 -5.67 22.28 -29.39
N THR A 248 -5.53 21.29 -28.50
CA THR A 248 -4.63 20.15 -28.70
C THR A 248 -5.40 18.98 -29.32
N PRO A 249 -5.09 18.54 -30.55
CA PRO A 249 -5.78 17.41 -31.18
C PRO A 249 -5.66 16.14 -30.34
N GLY A 250 -6.80 15.53 -29.99
CA GLY A 250 -6.86 14.30 -29.21
C GLY A 250 -6.69 14.48 -27.69
N ALA A 251 -6.56 15.71 -27.19
CA ALA A 251 -6.57 15.96 -25.75
C ALA A 251 -7.96 15.72 -25.16
N THR A 252 -7.99 15.04 -24.02
CA THR A 252 -9.21 14.80 -23.24
C THR A 252 -9.19 15.74 -22.03
N PRO A 253 -10.26 16.50 -21.76
CA PRO A 253 -10.32 17.44 -20.64
C PRO A 253 -10.51 16.69 -19.32
N ARG A 254 -9.46 16.01 -18.88
CA ARG A 254 -9.45 15.20 -17.66
C ARG A 254 -8.16 15.41 -16.88
N VAL A 255 -8.19 15.03 -15.62
CA VAL A 255 -7.00 15.06 -14.78
C VAL A 255 -6.02 13.97 -15.24
N SER A 256 -4.78 14.37 -15.56
CA SER A 256 -3.71 13.44 -15.90
C SER A 256 -3.56 12.30 -14.87
N GLN A 257 -3.39 11.09 -15.37
CA GLN A 257 -3.09 9.86 -14.64
C GLN A 257 -1.91 10.02 -13.66
N TYR A 258 -0.90 10.82 -14.01
CA TYR A 258 0.23 11.10 -13.10
C TYR A 258 -0.21 11.87 -11.86
N ARG A 259 -1.05 12.89 -12.04
CA ARG A 259 -1.58 13.70 -10.95
C ARG A 259 -2.56 12.90 -10.10
N LEU A 260 -3.42 12.10 -10.75
CA LEU A 260 -4.33 11.19 -10.07
C LEU A 260 -3.57 10.16 -9.21
N ALA A 261 -2.54 9.52 -9.76
CA ALA A 261 -1.71 8.56 -9.05
C ALA A 261 -0.93 9.21 -7.89
N ALA A 262 -0.39 10.41 -8.09
CA ALA A 262 0.28 11.17 -7.02
C ALA A 262 -0.69 11.52 -5.89
N HIS A 263 -1.90 11.98 -6.24
CA HIS A 263 -2.93 12.33 -5.26
C HIS A 263 -3.41 11.11 -4.47
N LEU A 264 -3.78 10.02 -5.15
CA LEU A 264 -4.19 8.77 -4.48
C LEU A 264 -3.05 8.19 -3.64
N GLY A 265 -1.82 8.18 -4.16
CA GLY A 265 -0.64 7.69 -3.45
C GLY A 265 -0.37 8.46 -2.16
N ALA A 266 -0.43 9.79 -2.19
CA ALA A 266 -0.27 10.60 -0.98
C ALA A 266 -1.47 10.45 0.00
N ALA A 267 -2.69 10.23 -0.48
CA ALA A 267 -3.81 9.84 0.39
C ALA A 267 -3.56 8.49 1.09
N PHE A 268 -3.01 7.50 0.39
CA PHE A 268 -2.62 6.21 0.96
C PHE A 268 -1.47 6.34 1.97
N LEU A 269 -0.54 7.28 1.77
CA LEU A 269 0.52 7.58 2.74
C LEU A 269 -0.04 8.23 4.01
N ILE A 270 -0.98 9.16 3.89
CA ILE A 270 -1.69 9.76 5.04
C ILE A 270 -2.45 8.68 5.80
N TYR A 271 -3.23 7.86 5.09
CA TYR A 271 -3.95 6.74 5.66
C TYR A 271 -3.02 5.82 6.44
N THR A 272 -1.94 5.35 5.80
CA THR A 272 -0.96 4.43 6.40
C THR A 272 -0.28 5.06 7.61
N GLY A 273 0.15 6.32 7.51
CA GLY A 273 0.82 7.05 8.58
C GLY A 273 -0.09 7.24 9.80
N ALA A 274 -1.33 7.66 9.58
CA ALA A 274 -2.34 7.84 10.61
C ALA A 274 -2.72 6.50 11.26
N PHE A 275 -3.04 5.48 10.46
CA PHE A 275 -3.37 4.13 10.94
C PHE A 275 -2.26 3.56 11.82
N MET A 276 -1.03 3.53 11.31
CA MET A 276 0.12 2.98 12.04
C MET A 276 0.47 3.79 13.29
N THR A 277 0.26 5.11 13.27
CA THR A 277 0.47 5.95 14.46
C THR A 277 -0.60 5.69 15.51
N GLY A 278 -1.86 5.58 15.11
CA GLY A 278 -2.98 5.23 15.99
C GLY A 278 -2.78 3.88 16.67
N PHE A 279 -2.53 2.83 15.87
CA PHE A 279 -2.25 1.48 16.37
C PHE A 279 -1.01 1.44 17.26
N LYS A 280 0.06 2.18 16.92
CA LYS A 280 1.24 2.28 17.78
C LYS A 280 0.90 2.85 19.15
N VAL A 281 0.16 3.95 19.23
CA VAL A 281 -0.22 4.56 20.52
C VAL A 281 -1.03 3.58 21.35
N LEU A 282 -2.04 2.92 20.77
CA LEU A 282 -2.88 1.97 21.47
C LEU A 282 -2.09 0.74 21.94
N THR A 283 -1.25 0.16 21.07
CA THR A 283 -0.42 -0.99 21.43
C THR A 283 0.61 -0.65 22.50
N ASP A 284 1.30 0.50 22.39
CA ASP A 284 2.29 0.90 23.39
C ASP A 284 1.63 1.17 24.75
N TYR A 285 0.41 1.71 24.77
CA TYR A 285 -0.39 1.86 25.98
C TYR A 285 -0.77 0.51 26.59
N SER A 286 -1.30 -0.43 25.80
CA SER A 286 -1.65 -1.77 26.29
C SER A 286 -0.42 -2.58 26.76
N ILE A 287 0.74 -2.41 26.12
CA ILE A 287 2.01 -2.98 26.59
C ILE A 287 2.36 -2.41 27.97
N SER A 288 2.18 -1.10 28.20
CA SER A 288 2.45 -0.49 29.51
C SER A 288 1.54 -1.01 30.63
N LYS A 289 0.39 -1.61 30.28
CA LYS A 289 -0.53 -2.27 31.22
C LYS A 289 -0.26 -3.77 31.40
N GLY A 290 0.78 -4.31 30.77
CA GLY A 290 1.14 -5.73 30.87
C GLY A 290 0.27 -6.68 30.01
N THR A 291 -0.63 -6.16 29.17
CA THR A 291 -1.59 -6.97 28.38
C THR A 291 -0.90 -7.95 27.41
N TYR A 292 0.33 -7.64 26.97
CA TYR A 292 1.07 -8.44 25.98
C TYR A 292 2.09 -9.40 26.59
N GLU A 293 2.19 -9.51 27.92
CA GLU A 293 3.27 -10.28 28.56
C GLU A 293 3.19 -11.78 28.22
N SER A 294 1.99 -12.35 28.16
CA SER A 294 1.76 -13.74 27.76
C SER A 294 2.10 -14.03 26.29
N LEU A 295 2.08 -13.01 25.43
CA LEU A 295 2.34 -13.13 23.99
C LEU A 295 3.80 -12.83 23.62
N ARG A 296 4.57 -12.31 24.58
CA ARG A 296 5.95 -11.86 24.40
C ARG A 296 6.86 -12.94 23.84
N ALA A 297 6.83 -14.13 24.42
CA ALA A 297 7.70 -15.24 24.02
C ALA A 297 7.45 -15.65 22.56
N ALA A 298 6.17 -15.75 22.17
CA ALA A 298 5.77 -16.05 20.79
C ALA A 298 6.20 -14.95 19.82
N LEU A 299 5.95 -13.67 20.14
CA LEU A 299 6.27 -12.54 19.25
C LEU A 299 7.79 -12.28 19.12
N ASN A 300 8.59 -12.63 20.13
CA ASN A 300 10.04 -12.47 20.10
C ASN A 300 10.78 -13.69 19.53
N ASN A 301 10.07 -14.76 19.14
CA ASN A 301 10.65 -15.96 18.57
C ASN A 301 11.47 -15.64 17.29
N PRO A 302 12.76 -16.04 17.21
CA PRO A 302 13.61 -15.82 16.04
C PRO A 302 13.05 -16.39 14.73
N ALA A 303 12.27 -17.48 14.78
CA ALA A 303 11.63 -18.09 13.61
C ALA A 303 10.72 -17.10 12.85
N LEU A 304 10.20 -16.07 13.53
CA LEU A 304 9.35 -15.04 12.92
C LEU A 304 10.14 -13.95 12.18
N LYS A 305 11.49 -13.93 12.23
CA LYS A 305 12.27 -12.84 11.61
C LYS A 305 12.00 -12.69 10.11
N ARG A 306 12.01 -13.81 9.37
CA ARG A 306 11.71 -13.82 7.93
C ARG A 306 10.25 -13.46 7.64
N PHE A 307 9.33 -14.01 8.43
CA PHE A 307 7.90 -13.72 8.33
C PHE A 307 7.59 -12.22 8.53
N LYS A 308 8.27 -11.57 9.50
CA LYS A 308 8.19 -10.12 9.72
C LYS A 308 8.67 -9.33 8.51
N GLY A 309 9.81 -9.71 7.93
CA GLY A 309 10.32 -9.09 6.72
C GLY A 309 9.35 -9.23 5.54
N ALA A 310 8.81 -10.43 5.35
CA ALA A 310 7.81 -10.70 4.32
C ALA A 310 6.53 -9.87 4.51
N ALA A 311 6.04 -9.69 5.75
CA ALA A 311 4.88 -8.84 6.02
C ALA A 311 5.11 -7.37 5.62
N HIS A 312 6.32 -6.82 5.80
CA HIS A 312 6.66 -5.48 5.29
C HIS A 312 6.69 -5.45 3.75
N GLY A 313 7.24 -6.51 3.13
CA GLY A 313 7.22 -6.67 1.68
C GLY A 313 5.79 -6.71 1.11
N ILE A 314 4.86 -7.40 1.77
CA ILE A 314 3.44 -7.43 1.37
C ILE A 314 2.81 -6.04 1.46
N VAL A 315 3.05 -5.28 2.54
CA VAL A 315 2.53 -3.91 2.64
C VAL A 315 3.04 -3.05 1.48
N ALA A 316 4.33 -3.10 1.17
CA ALA A 316 4.91 -2.36 0.06
C ALA A 316 4.30 -2.78 -1.30
N LEU A 317 4.17 -4.08 -1.53
CA LEU A 317 3.64 -4.63 -2.78
C LEU A 317 2.16 -4.30 -2.98
N VAL A 318 1.34 -4.39 -1.93
CA VAL A 318 -0.08 -3.96 -1.95
C VAL A 318 -0.18 -2.47 -2.24
N PHE A 319 0.65 -1.64 -1.61
CA PHE A 319 0.68 -0.20 -1.84
C PHE A 319 1.05 0.16 -3.29
N ILE A 320 2.08 -0.47 -3.85
CA ILE A 320 2.48 -0.28 -5.26
C ILE A 320 1.37 -0.72 -6.21
N THR A 321 0.73 -1.86 -5.95
CA THR A 321 -0.40 -2.36 -6.76
C THR A 321 -1.60 -1.44 -6.70
N ALA A 322 -1.89 -0.86 -5.54
CA ALA A 322 -2.96 0.12 -5.40
C ALA A 322 -2.69 1.39 -6.23
N ILE A 323 -1.45 1.88 -6.23
CA ILE A 323 -1.05 3.04 -7.04
C ILE A 323 -1.10 2.73 -8.53
N SER A 324 -0.69 1.53 -8.97
CA SER A 324 -0.79 1.17 -10.39
C SER A 324 -2.25 1.19 -10.89
N GLY A 325 -3.22 0.90 -10.02
CA GLY A 325 -4.64 1.04 -10.32
C GLY A 325 -5.09 2.48 -10.61
N ALA A 326 -4.41 3.50 -10.04
CA ALA A 326 -4.70 4.90 -10.34
C ALA A 326 -4.33 5.28 -11.78
N PHE A 327 -3.28 4.67 -12.34
CA PHE A 327 -2.95 4.85 -13.75
C PHE A 327 -3.99 4.19 -14.65
N VAL A 328 -4.47 2.99 -14.30
CA VAL A 328 -5.55 2.31 -15.02
C VAL A 328 -6.81 3.17 -15.05
N ALA A 329 -7.22 3.71 -13.90
CA ALA A 329 -8.38 4.59 -13.81
C ALA A 329 -8.14 5.94 -14.51
N GLY A 330 -6.94 6.52 -14.42
CA GLY A 330 -6.63 7.81 -15.04
C GLY A 330 -6.64 7.78 -16.57
N LEU A 331 -6.31 6.62 -17.16
CA LEU A 331 -6.29 6.41 -18.60
C LEU A 331 -7.55 5.75 -19.17
N ASP A 332 -8.53 5.43 -18.33
CA ASP A 332 -9.68 4.59 -18.69
C ASP A 332 -9.27 3.21 -19.27
N ALA A 333 -8.07 2.75 -18.89
CA ALA A 333 -7.47 1.52 -19.40
C ALA A 333 -8.22 0.24 -18.96
N GLY A 334 -9.15 0.36 -18.02
CA GLY A 334 -10.04 -0.73 -17.62
C GLY A 334 -11.01 -1.18 -18.72
N LEU A 335 -11.20 -0.36 -19.77
CA LEU A 335 -12.11 -0.62 -20.90
C LEU A 335 -11.42 -1.21 -22.14
N VAL A 336 -10.12 -1.49 -22.08
CA VAL A 336 -9.34 -1.93 -23.25
C VAL A 336 -9.49 -3.44 -23.47
N TYR A 337 -9.08 -4.25 -22.49
CA TYR A 337 -9.29 -5.69 -22.48
C TYR A 337 -10.22 -6.09 -21.34
N ASN A 338 -11.37 -6.69 -21.65
CA ASN A 338 -12.44 -7.01 -20.70
C ASN A 338 -12.68 -8.51 -20.52
N GLU A 339 -11.61 -9.29 -20.67
CA GLU A 339 -11.54 -10.72 -20.40
C GLU A 339 -10.45 -11.03 -19.36
N PHE A 340 -10.56 -12.17 -18.69
CA PHE A 340 -9.59 -12.68 -17.72
C PHE A 340 -9.59 -14.22 -17.74
N PRO A 341 -8.43 -14.91 -17.67
CA PRO A 341 -7.07 -14.38 -17.48
C PRO A 341 -6.42 -13.84 -18.76
N LEU A 342 -7.07 -14.00 -19.92
CA LEU A 342 -6.54 -13.58 -21.22
C LEU A 342 -6.71 -12.06 -21.45
N MET A 343 -6.02 -11.56 -22.48
CA MET A 343 -6.06 -10.22 -23.07
C MET A 343 -5.88 -10.37 -24.59
N GLY A 344 -6.97 -10.27 -25.33
CA GLY A 344 -7.01 -10.53 -26.78
C GLY A 344 -6.84 -12.00 -27.14
N GLY A 345 -7.38 -12.92 -26.32
CA GLY A 345 -7.24 -14.37 -26.50
C GLY A 345 -5.87 -14.94 -26.13
N ARG A 346 -5.00 -14.14 -25.50
CA ARG A 346 -3.63 -14.51 -25.09
C ARG A 346 -3.37 -14.09 -23.65
N LEU A 347 -2.40 -14.70 -22.95
CA LEU A 347 -2.05 -14.26 -21.57
C LEU A 347 -1.38 -12.88 -21.52
N MET A 348 -0.81 -12.45 -22.64
CA MET A 348 -0.13 -11.16 -22.79
C MET A 348 -0.52 -10.57 -24.14
N PRO A 349 -0.82 -9.26 -24.22
CA PRO A 349 -1.05 -8.58 -25.48
C PRO A 349 0.17 -8.69 -26.41
N PRO A 350 0.00 -8.53 -27.73
CA PRO A 350 1.12 -8.44 -28.67
C PRO A 350 2.16 -7.40 -28.24
N VAL A 351 3.44 -7.72 -28.41
CA VAL A 351 4.56 -6.82 -28.03
C VAL A 351 4.44 -5.44 -28.69
N LYS A 352 3.92 -5.39 -29.93
CA LYS A 352 3.68 -4.14 -30.67
C LYS A 352 2.67 -3.22 -29.99
N GLU A 353 1.68 -3.78 -29.29
CA GLU A 353 0.71 -3.01 -28.51
C GLU A 353 1.26 -2.61 -27.14
N LEU A 354 2.15 -3.43 -26.55
CA LEU A 354 2.78 -3.11 -25.27
C LEU A 354 3.85 -2.00 -25.40
N PHE A 355 4.50 -1.92 -26.55
CA PHE A 355 5.58 -0.99 -26.85
C PHE A 355 5.33 -0.32 -28.19
N ASP A 356 4.34 0.56 -28.23
CA ASP A 356 4.00 1.33 -29.41
C ASP A 356 4.84 2.61 -29.47
N SER A 357 5.47 2.85 -30.62
CA SER A 357 6.29 4.04 -30.87
C SER A 357 5.48 5.33 -30.88
N HIS A 358 4.14 5.26 -31.02
CA HIS A 358 3.25 6.40 -30.89
C HIS A 358 3.40 7.11 -29.53
N TYR A 359 3.66 6.37 -28.45
CA TYR A 359 3.82 6.94 -27.11
C TYR A 359 5.22 7.48 -26.83
N VAL A 360 6.17 7.29 -27.75
CA VAL A 360 7.54 7.80 -27.64
C VAL A 360 7.59 9.18 -28.30
N HIS A 361 7.87 10.23 -27.53
CA HIS A 361 7.96 11.57 -28.11
C HIS A 361 9.23 11.70 -28.96
N LYS A 362 9.21 12.54 -30.00
CA LYS A 362 10.36 12.78 -30.88
C LYS A 362 11.59 13.32 -30.14
N ASP A 363 11.36 14.02 -29.03
CA ASP A 363 12.41 14.61 -28.18
C ASP A 363 12.96 13.61 -27.15
N ASP A 364 12.30 12.47 -26.95
CA ASP A 364 12.79 11.42 -26.06
C ASP A 364 13.90 10.62 -26.77
N HIS A 365 15.00 10.30 -26.08
CA HIS A 365 15.98 9.36 -26.61
C HIS A 365 15.29 8.00 -26.90
N PRO A 366 15.54 7.33 -28.05
CA PRO A 366 14.75 6.18 -28.51
C PRO A 366 14.63 5.04 -27.48
N THR A 367 15.65 4.83 -26.66
CA THR A 367 15.68 3.83 -25.58
C THR A 367 15.09 4.32 -24.26
N LEU A 368 15.10 5.63 -24.00
CA LEU A 368 14.53 6.22 -22.80
C LEU A 368 13.01 6.36 -22.94
N GLY A 369 12.47 6.71 -24.11
CA GLY A 369 11.04 6.90 -24.30
C GLY A 369 10.15 5.66 -24.04
N LEU A 370 10.72 4.45 -23.97
CA LEU A 370 9.96 3.23 -23.65
C LEU A 370 9.28 3.28 -22.27
N TRP A 371 9.76 4.08 -21.32
CA TRP A 371 9.10 4.21 -20.02
C TRP A 371 7.68 4.79 -20.15
N ARG A 372 7.41 5.61 -21.17
CA ARG A 372 6.08 6.19 -21.39
C ARG A 372 5.03 5.13 -21.68
N ASN A 373 5.39 4.08 -22.40
CA ASN A 373 4.50 2.95 -22.57
C ASN A 373 4.08 2.33 -21.23
N MET A 374 4.92 2.38 -20.18
CA MET A 374 4.55 1.81 -18.88
C MET A 374 3.49 2.61 -18.12
N PHE A 375 3.29 3.90 -18.46
CA PHE A 375 2.43 4.82 -17.69
C PHE A 375 1.39 5.59 -18.53
N ASP A 376 1.57 5.66 -19.85
CA ASP A 376 0.70 6.40 -20.80
C ASP A 376 -0.04 5.45 -21.75
N ASN A 377 0.55 4.30 -22.09
CA ASN A 377 -0.11 3.32 -22.96
C ASN A 377 -1.13 2.52 -22.16
N GLN A 378 -2.40 2.63 -22.55
CA GLN A 378 -3.54 2.02 -21.87
C GLN A 378 -3.40 0.49 -21.77
N VAL A 379 -3.00 -0.18 -22.87
CA VAL A 379 -2.83 -1.64 -22.92
C VAL A 379 -1.79 -2.07 -21.90
N THR A 380 -0.65 -1.39 -21.88
CA THR A 380 0.50 -1.74 -21.04
C THR A 380 0.25 -1.42 -19.58
N VAL A 381 -0.39 -0.29 -19.27
CA VAL A 381 -0.80 0.06 -17.91
C VAL A 381 -1.79 -0.97 -17.36
N GLN A 382 -2.76 -1.39 -18.16
CA GLN A 382 -3.71 -2.43 -17.78
C GLN A 382 -3.00 -3.77 -17.52
N PHE A 383 -2.11 -4.19 -18.42
CA PHE A 383 -1.32 -5.41 -18.26
C PHE A 383 -0.42 -5.37 -17.01
N ASN A 384 0.31 -4.27 -16.80
CA ASN A 384 1.18 -4.06 -15.64
C ASN A 384 0.39 -4.17 -14.33
N HIS A 385 -0.79 -3.56 -14.26
CA HIS A 385 -1.65 -3.67 -13.07
C HIS A 385 -2.13 -5.11 -12.84
N ARG A 386 -2.52 -5.85 -13.88
CA ARG A 386 -2.90 -7.27 -13.78
C ARG A 386 -1.74 -8.15 -13.28
N VAL A 387 -0.53 -7.92 -13.78
CA VAL A 387 0.69 -8.62 -13.33
C VAL A 387 0.99 -8.31 -11.87
N LEU A 388 0.92 -7.04 -11.47
CA LEU A 388 1.13 -6.61 -10.08
C LEU A 388 0.06 -7.19 -9.14
N ALA A 389 -1.21 -7.21 -9.54
CA ALA A 389 -2.31 -7.80 -8.78
C ALA A 389 -2.12 -9.31 -8.58
N THR A 390 -1.76 -10.04 -9.64
CA THR A 390 -1.50 -11.49 -9.57
C THR A 390 -0.27 -11.80 -8.71
N THR A 391 0.79 -11.00 -8.83
CA THR A 391 2.00 -11.12 -8.00
C THR A 391 1.67 -10.85 -6.53
N THR A 392 0.87 -9.81 -6.25
CA THR A 392 0.42 -9.47 -4.89
C THR A 392 -0.39 -10.59 -4.28
N PHE A 393 -1.38 -11.11 -5.00
CA PHE A 393 -2.21 -12.22 -4.53
C PHE A 393 -1.38 -13.48 -4.27
N THR A 394 -0.43 -13.80 -5.16
CA THR A 394 0.48 -14.93 -4.99
C THR A 394 1.37 -14.74 -3.76
N ALA A 395 1.89 -13.53 -3.53
CA ALA A 395 2.71 -13.22 -2.37
C ALA A 395 1.92 -13.30 -1.06
N VAL A 396 0.68 -12.80 -1.03
CA VAL A 396 -0.24 -12.93 0.11
C VAL A 396 -0.58 -14.39 0.39
N SER A 397 -0.89 -15.16 -0.64
CA SER A 397 -1.15 -16.61 -0.54
C SER A 397 0.05 -17.36 -0.01
N SER A 398 1.26 -17.03 -0.49
CA SER A 398 2.52 -17.60 -0.01
C SER A 398 2.77 -17.26 1.46
N LEU A 399 2.51 -16.01 1.88
CA LEU A 399 2.60 -15.60 3.28
C LEU A 399 1.58 -16.37 4.14
N PHE A 400 0.35 -16.54 3.66
CA PHE A 400 -0.70 -17.29 4.33
C PHE A 400 -0.31 -18.75 4.53
N LEU A 401 0.18 -19.44 3.50
CA LEU A 401 0.66 -20.82 3.61
C LEU A 401 1.87 -20.92 4.53
N TYR A 402 2.84 -20.02 4.40
CA TYR A 402 4.02 -19.98 5.28
C TYR A 402 3.63 -19.78 6.75
N SER A 403 2.59 -19.00 7.03
CA SER A 403 2.09 -18.76 8.39
C SER A 403 1.59 -20.02 9.11
N ARG A 404 1.18 -21.08 8.37
CA ARG A 404 0.60 -22.29 8.95
C ARG A 404 1.59 -23.09 9.79
N GLY A 405 2.88 -23.06 9.41
CA GLY A 405 3.96 -23.75 10.13
C GLY A 405 4.60 -22.93 11.24
N LEU A 406 4.11 -21.71 11.53
CA LEU A 406 4.72 -20.79 12.49
C LEU A 406 3.94 -20.71 13.82
N PRO A 407 4.64 -20.51 14.95
CA PRO A 407 4.03 -20.34 16.28
C PRO A 407 3.46 -18.91 16.43
N LEU A 408 2.46 -18.58 15.61
CA LEU A 408 1.82 -17.27 15.62
C LEU A 408 0.80 -17.15 16.75
N PRO A 409 0.79 -16.04 17.51
CA PRO A 409 -0.31 -15.71 18.42
C PRO A 409 -1.69 -15.73 17.73
N PRO A 410 -2.78 -16.03 18.45
CA PRO A 410 -4.12 -16.13 17.86
C PRO A 410 -4.55 -14.88 17.07
N HIS A 411 -4.28 -13.68 17.59
CA HIS A 411 -4.64 -12.43 16.91
C HIS A 411 -3.87 -12.21 15.60
N VAL A 412 -2.59 -12.61 15.54
CA VAL A 412 -1.79 -12.54 14.29
C VAL A 412 -2.32 -13.57 13.29
N ARG A 413 -2.64 -14.78 13.75
CA ARG A 413 -3.20 -15.85 12.90
C ARG A 413 -4.54 -15.43 12.30
N LEU A 414 -5.41 -14.82 13.10
CA LEU A 414 -6.65 -14.22 12.61
C LEU A 414 -6.36 -13.12 11.57
N GLY A 415 -5.43 -12.21 11.85
CA GLY A 415 -5.02 -11.16 10.91
C GLY A 415 -4.57 -11.71 9.56
N VAL A 416 -3.78 -12.77 9.54
CA VAL A 416 -3.32 -13.41 8.30
C VAL A 416 -4.48 -14.10 7.55
N ASN A 417 -5.44 -14.71 8.27
CA ASN A 417 -6.63 -15.29 7.66
C ASN A 417 -7.51 -14.20 7.03
N VAL A 418 -7.71 -13.07 7.74
CA VAL A 418 -8.46 -11.91 7.23
C VAL A 418 -7.77 -11.33 6.01
N LEU A 419 -6.44 -11.15 6.04
CA LEU A 419 -5.64 -10.68 4.90
C LEU A 419 -5.86 -11.57 3.66
N MET A 420 -5.84 -12.89 3.82
CA MET A 420 -6.10 -13.81 2.72
C MET A 420 -7.54 -13.69 2.19
N GLY A 421 -8.53 -13.64 3.08
CA GLY A 421 -9.94 -13.47 2.69
C GLY A 421 -10.19 -12.17 1.93
N VAL A 422 -9.65 -11.06 2.42
CA VAL A 422 -9.73 -9.75 1.76
C VAL A 422 -8.99 -9.77 0.41
N ALA A 423 -7.86 -10.46 0.30
CA ALA A 423 -7.15 -10.61 -0.98
C ALA A 423 -7.98 -11.37 -2.02
N CYS A 424 -8.68 -12.45 -1.62
CA CYS A 424 -9.63 -13.14 -2.50
C CYS A 424 -10.76 -12.21 -2.96
N CYS A 425 -11.37 -11.47 -2.04
CA CYS A 425 -12.42 -10.50 -2.37
C CYS A 425 -11.90 -9.42 -3.33
N GLN A 426 -10.68 -8.91 -3.10
CA GLN A 426 -10.10 -7.85 -3.92
C GLN A 426 -9.82 -8.31 -5.36
N VAL A 427 -9.31 -9.53 -5.53
CA VAL A 427 -9.13 -10.14 -6.86
C VAL A 427 -10.48 -10.36 -7.53
N GLY A 428 -11.46 -10.89 -6.80
CA GLY A 428 -12.84 -11.06 -7.31
C GLY A 428 -13.46 -9.74 -7.77
N LEU A 429 -13.32 -8.66 -6.98
CA LEU A 429 -13.77 -7.31 -7.36
C LEU A 429 -13.03 -6.79 -8.59
N GLY A 430 -11.73 -7.03 -8.71
CA GLY A 430 -10.93 -6.58 -9.87
C GLY A 430 -11.37 -7.28 -11.16
N ILE A 431 -11.55 -8.60 -11.09
CA ILE A 431 -12.06 -9.40 -12.22
C ILE A 431 -13.48 -8.96 -12.58
N ALA A 432 -14.37 -8.79 -11.60
CA ALA A 432 -15.75 -8.35 -11.85
C ALA A 432 -15.78 -6.94 -12.48
N THR A 433 -14.99 -5.99 -11.95
CA THR A 433 -14.87 -4.63 -12.53
C THR A 433 -14.47 -4.71 -14.00
N LEU A 434 -13.57 -5.63 -14.34
CA LEU A 434 -13.10 -5.82 -15.69
C LEU A 434 -14.14 -6.47 -16.61
N LEU A 435 -14.77 -7.56 -16.19
CA LEU A 435 -15.76 -8.29 -17.00
C LEU A 435 -17.03 -7.47 -17.27
N TYR A 436 -17.44 -6.62 -16.32
CA TYR A 436 -18.64 -5.79 -16.44
C TYR A 436 -18.38 -4.39 -17.01
N MET A 437 -17.21 -4.13 -17.62
CA MET A 437 -16.88 -2.85 -18.26
C MET A 437 -16.86 -1.65 -17.29
N VAL A 438 -16.20 -1.83 -16.14
CA VAL A 438 -15.95 -0.81 -15.11
C VAL A 438 -17.21 -0.07 -14.63
N PRO A 439 -18.26 -0.75 -14.12
CA PRO A 439 -19.38 -0.05 -13.50
C PRO A 439 -18.89 0.75 -12.30
N VAL A 440 -19.41 1.97 -12.11
CA VAL A 440 -18.99 2.89 -11.03
C VAL A 440 -19.02 2.22 -9.66
N SER A 441 -20.04 1.40 -9.38
CA SER A 441 -20.17 0.65 -8.12
C SER A 441 -19.05 -0.37 -7.92
N LEU A 442 -18.70 -1.15 -8.94
CA LEU A 442 -17.62 -2.15 -8.87
C LEU A 442 -16.25 -1.49 -8.83
N GLY A 443 -16.00 -0.46 -9.65
CA GLY A 443 -14.74 0.29 -9.61
C GLY A 443 -14.50 0.95 -8.25
N THR A 444 -15.54 1.57 -7.68
CA THR A 444 -15.49 2.16 -6.33
C THR A 444 -15.29 1.09 -5.25
N ALA A 445 -15.99 -0.04 -5.35
CA ALA A 445 -15.83 -1.16 -4.41
C ALA A 445 -14.42 -1.76 -4.49
N HIS A 446 -13.84 -1.89 -5.69
CA HIS A 446 -12.48 -2.35 -5.90
C HIS A 446 -11.44 -1.38 -5.31
N GLN A 447 -11.67 -0.07 -5.42
CA GLN A 447 -10.83 0.95 -4.78
C GLN A 447 -10.92 0.88 -3.24
N ALA A 448 -12.12 0.74 -2.68
CA ALA A 448 -12.34 0.55 -1.25
C ALA A 448 -11.69 -0.77 -0.74
N GLY A 449 -11.82 -1.84 -1.51
CA GLY A 449 -11.23 -3.14 -1.24
C GLY A 449 -9.70 -3.10 -1.26
N SER A 450 -9.09 -2.29 -2.14
CA SER A 450 -7.64 -2.08 -2.18
C SER A 450 -7.11 -1.47 -0.88
N LEU A 451 -7.79 -0.44 -0.38
CA LEU A 451 -7.43 0.17 0.89
C LEU A 451 -7.70 -0.77 2.08
N THR A 452 -8.76 -1.59 2.01
CA THR A 452 -9.06 -2.63 3.00
C THR A 452 -7.97 -3.72 3.01
N LEU A 453 -7.47 -4.12 1.84
CA LEU A 453 -6.35 -5.05 1.72
C LEU A 453 -5.09 -4.46 2.36
N LEU A 454 -4.76 -3.20 2.07
CA LEU A 454 -3.66 -2.49 2.72
C LEU A 454 -3.85 -2.43 4.24
N THR A 455 -5.06 -2.15 4.71
CA THR A 455 -5.41 -2.12 6.14
C THR A 455 -5.09 -3.46 6.83
N SER A 456 -5.54 -4.57 6.22
CA SER A 456 -5.29 -5.90 6.76
C SER A 456 -3.80 -6.28 6.76
N ALA A 457 -3.05 -5.87 5.73
CA ALA A 457 -1.61 -6.06 5.66
C ALA A 457 -0.86 -5.25 6.72
N LEU A 458 -1.24 -3.97 6.92
CA LEU A 458 -0.70 -3.11 7.97
C LEU A 458 -1.00 -3.67 9.37
N TYR A 459 -2.20 -4.19 9.58
CA TYR A 459 -2.57 -4.85 10.84
C TYR A 459 -1.67 -6.05 11.13
N VAL A 460 -1.44 -6.95 10.16
CA VAL A 460 -0.54 -8.10 10.32
C VAL A 460 0.88 -7.63 10.61
N MET A 461 1.39 -6.68 9.83
CA MET A 461 2.73 -6.10 9.99
C MET A 461 2.92 -5.51 11.40
N HIS A 462 1.94 -4.73 11.88
CA HIS A 462 1.96 -4.11 13.21
C HIS A 462 1.85 -5.12 14.35
N SER A 463 0.96 -6.11 14.21
CA SER A 463 0.72 -7.15 15.23
C SER A 463 1.94 -8.05 15.45
N LEU A 464 2.87 -8.10 14.49
CA LEU A 464 4.13 -8.83 14.59
C LEU A 464 5.24 -8.03 15.31
N LYS A 465 4.99 -6.81 15.79
CA LYS A 465 5.98 -5.99 16.49
C LYS A 465 6.55 -6.73 17.70
N LYS A 466 7.88 -6.65 17.87
CA LYS A 466 8.56 -7.22 19.05
C LYS A 466 8.14 -6.45 20.30
N ILE A 467 7.92 -7.17 21.40
CA ILE A 467 7.58 -6.58 22.69
C ILE A 467 8.88 -6.35 23.48
N PRO A 468 9.25 -5.08 23.78
CA PRO A 468 10.51 -4.76 24.45
C PRO A 468 10.45 -5.09 25.95
N ILE A 469 11.58 -5.38 26.60
CA ILE A 469 11.64 -5.65 28.05
C ILE A 469 11.73 -4.29 28.73
N VAL A 470 10.61 -3.68 29.10
CA VAL A 470 10.62 -2.34 29.72
C VAL A 470 9.56 -2.22 30.80
N ASN A 471 9.98 -1.79 32.00
CA ASN A 471 9.12 -1.21 33.04
C ASN A 471 8.71 0.21 32.59
N LYS A 472 7.56 0.36 31.92
CA LYS A 472 7.07 1.68 31.46
C LYS A 472 6.13 2.31 32.49
N ILE A 473 6.40 3.55 32.91
CA ILE A 473 5.55 4.34 33.81
C ILE A 473 4.64 5.26 32.96
N PRO A 474 3.32 5.30 33.20
CA PRO A 474 2.40 6.16 32.44
C PRO A 474 2.60 7.66 32.76
N LEU A 475 2.38 8.53 31.77
CA LEU A 475 2.29 9.98 31.98
C LEU A 475 1.07 10.33 32.84
N LYS A 476 1.25 11.23 33.81
CA LYS A 476 0.15 11.89 34.52
C LYS A 476 -0.65 12.78 33.56
#